data_AF-A0A0F9H0T0-F1
#
_entry.id   AF-A0A0F9H0T0-F1
#
_cell.length_a   1.000
_cell.length_b   1.000
_cell.length_c   1.000
_cell.angle_alpha   90.00
_cell.angle_beta   90.00
_cell.angle_gamma   90.00
#
_symmetry.space_group_name_H-M   'P 1'
#
loop_
_entity.id
_entity.type
_entity.pdbx_description
1 polymer ?
#
loop_
_entity_poly.entity_id
_entity_poly.type
_entity_poly.pdbx_seq_one_letter_code
_entity_poly.pdbx_strand_id
1 'polypeptide(L)'
;FSPEKAKPFDQLNQILKEILISAHMLGIFWWREDFEGLPEAELKKRQQEIAEHEAIFWQMSGQDDPIVLRVDKVISRVENICSEIIRSKKFKSTGVSIKVPRFIKKLAQKVLENGLGENPF
;
A
#
# COMPACT_ATOMS: atom_id res chain seq x y z
N PHE A 1 -3.42 11.69 -18.04
CA PHE A 1 -2.55 10.51 -18.20
C PHE A 1 -2.97 9.79 -19.48
N SER A 2 -2.04 9.15 -20.20
CA SER A 2 -2.43 8.25 -21.30
C SER A 2 -3.17 7.03 -20.72
N PRO A 3 -4.08 6.39 -21.48
CA PRO A 3 -4.81 5.20 -21.01
C PRO A 3 -3.88 4.10 -20.47
N GLU A 4 -2.73 3.89 -21.12
CA GLU A 4 -1.72 2.92 -20.70
C GLU A 4 -1.11 3.22 -19.33
N LYS A 5 -0.90 4.51 -19.00
CA LYS A 5 -0.34 4.92 -17.70
C LYS A 5 -1.37 4.88 -16.57
N ALA A 6 -2.67 4.82 -16.89
CA ALA A 6 -3.75 4.69 -15.91
C ALA A 6 -3.96 3.23 -15.45
N LYS A 7 -3.67 2.24 -16.32
CA LYS A 7 -3.87 0.81 -16.05
C LYS A 7 -3.38 0.30 -14.69
N PRO A 8 -2.18 0.63 -14.18
CA PRO A 8 -1.77 0.11 -12.87
C PRO A 8 -2.62 0.64 -11.72
N PHE A 9 -3.22 1.83 -11.83
CA PHE A 9 -4.15 2.34 -10.82
C PHE A 9 -5.49 1.59 -10.88
N ASP A 10 -5.98 1.28 -12.07
CA ASP A 10 -7.19 0.45 -12.24
C ASP A 10 -6.97 -0.96 -11.67
N GLN A 11 -5.79 -1.53 -11.90
CA GLN A 11 -5.38 -2.83 -11.34
C GLN A 11 -5.34 -2.80 -9.81
N LEU A 12 -4.80 -1.73 -9.22
CA LEU A 12 -4.79 -1.56 -7.76
C LEU A 12 -6.22 -1.49 -7.20
N ASN A 13 -7.11 -0.75 -7.87
CA ASN A 13 -8.52 -0.65 -7.50
C ASN A 13 -9.25 -2.00 -7.59
N GLN A 14 -8.90 -2.83 -8.59
CA GLN A 14 -9.43 -4.20 -8.69
C GLN A 14 -8.99 -5.07 -7.51
N ILE A 15 -7.70 -5.04 -7.16
CA ILE A 15 -7.18 -5.78 -5.99
C ILE A 15 -7.89 -5.34 -4.71
N LEU A 16 -8.06 -4.03 -4.51
CA LEU A 16 -8.79 -3.50 -3.35
C LEU A 16 -10.22 -4.05 -3.28
N LYS A 17 -10.93 -4.06 -4.41
CA LYS A 17 -12.30 -4.60 -4.47
C LYS A 17 -12.34 -6.09 -4.15
N GLU A 18 -11.39 -6.87 -4.64
CA GLU A 18 -11.29 -8.31 -4.36
C GLU A 18 -11.09 -8.58 -2.85
N ILE A 19 -10.23 -7.80 -2.19
CA ILE A 19 -10.01 -7.87 -0.74
C ILE A 19 -11.29 -7.54 0.01
N LEU A 20 -11.96 -6.44 -0.34
CA LEU A 20 -13.19 -6.00 0.34
C LEU A 20 -14.34 -6.98 0.15
N ILE A 21 -14.49 -7.55 -1.06
CA ILE A 21 -15.48 -8.60 -1.32
C ILE A 21 -15.17 -9.84 -0.49
N SER A 22 -13.92 -10.28 -0.45
CA SER A 22 -13.53 -11.46 0.34
C SER A 22 -13.74 -11.25 1.83
N ALA A 23 -13.40 -10.07 2.36
CA ALA A 23 -13.69 -9.68 3.73
C ALA A 23 -15.20 -9.76 4.05
N HIS A 24 -16.03 -9.23 3.15
CA HIS A 24 -17.48 -9.25 3.31
C HIS A 24 -18.04 -10.68 3.28
N MET A 25 -17.57 -11.51 2.34
CA MET A 25 -17.98 -12.92 2.23
C MET A 25 -17.58 -13.72 3.46
N LEU A 26 -16.37 -13.53 3.98
CA LEU A 26 -15.95 -14.13 5.26
C LEU A 26 -16.87 -13.68 6.39
N GLY A 27 -17.19 -12.39 6.50
CA GLY A 27 -18.17 -11.92 7.48
C GLY A 27 -19.52 -12.65 7.39
N ILE A 28 -20.03 -12.90 6.18
CA ILE A 28 -21.27 -13.65 5.96
C ILE A 28 -21.11 -15.12 6.39
N PHE A 29 -20.01 -15.77 6.02
CA PHE A 29 -19.78 -17.19 6.33
C PHE A 29 -19.65 -17.44 7.83
N TRP A 30 -18.94 -16.56 8.53
CA TRP A 30 -18.71 -16.68 9.97
C TRP A 30 -19.94 -16.27 10.79
N TRP A 31 -20.78 -15.37 10.28
CA TRP A 31 -22.04 -15.00 10.93
C TRP A 31 -23.11 -16.10 10.81
N ARG A 32 -23.13 -16.83 9.70
CA ARG A 32 -24.04 -17.97 9.49
C ARG A 32 -23.42 -19.22 10.10
N GLU A 33 -23.62 -19.42 11.41
CA GLU A 33 -23.20 -20.62 12.19
C GLU A 33 -23.91 -21.93 11.78
N ASP A 34 -24.50 -22.00 10.58
CA ASP A 34 -25.32 -23.12 10.12
C ASP A 34 -24.48 -24.28 9.55
N PHE A 35 -23.35 -24.60 10.18
CA PHE A 35 -22.53 -25.76 9.78
C PHE A 35 -23.12 -27.08 10.30
N GLU A 36 -23.99 -27.01 11.31
CA GLU A 36 -24.62 -28.18 11.90
C GLU A 36 -25.70 -28.77 10.98
N GLY A 37 -25.60 -30.06 10.69
CA GLY A 37 -26.58 -30.80 9.89
C GLY A 37 -26.40 -30.71 8.37
N LEU A 38 -25.38 -30.00 7.87
CA LEU A 38 -25.05 -30.02 6.45
C LEU A 38 -24.54 -31.40 6.02
N PRO A 39 -24.94 -31.89 4.82
CA PRO A 39 -24.30 -33.04 4.20
C PRO A 39 -22.80 -32.80 4.01
N GLU A 40 -21.99 -33.86 4.14
CA GLU A 40 -20.52 -33.77 4.07
C GLU A 40 -20.00 -33.09 2.78
N ALA A 41 -20.65 -33.35 1.64
CA ALA A 41 -20.30 -32.72 0.37
C ALA A 41 -20.50 -31.19 0.37
N GLU A 42 -21.56 -30.71 1.04
CA GLU A 42 -21.88 -29.28 1.14
C GLU A 42 -20.96 -28.58 2.14
N LEU A 43 -20.66 -29.25 3.26
CA LEU A 43 -19.67 -28.78 4.22
C LEU A 43 -18.30 -28.59 3.55
N LYS A 44 -17.85 -29.57 2.77
CA LYS A 44 -16.56 -29.49 2.05
C LYS A 44 -16.52 -28.35 1.05
N LYS A 45 -17.59 -28.14 0.28
CA LYS A 45 -17.70 -27.02 -0.67
C LYS A 45 -17.58 -25.68 0.06
N ARG A 46 -18.28 -25.54 1.18
CA ARG A 46 -18.28 -24.30 1.97
C ARG A 46 -16.94 -24.02 2.64
N GLN A 47 -16.28 -25.06 3.15
CA GLN A 47 -14.90 -24.95 3.65
C GLN A 47 -13.93 -24.49 2.56
N GLN A 48 -14.09 -25.01 1.33
CA GLN A 48 -13.29 -24.57 0.19
C GLN A 48 -13.54 -23.10 -0.16
N GLU A 49 -14.81 -22.66 -0.22
CA GLU A 49 -15.15 -21.26 -0.48
C GLU A 49 -14.58 -20.32 0.59
N ILE A 50 -14.63 -20.71 1.87
CA ILE A 50 -13.99 -19.98 2.97
C ILE A 50 -12.48 -19.89 2.75
N ALA A 51 -11.82 -21.01 2.49
CA ALA A 51 -10.37 -21.06 2.25
C ALA A 51 -9.94 -20.17 1.06
N GLU A 52 -10.74 -20.12 -0.01
CA GLU A 52 -10.49 -19.24 -1.16
C GLU A 52 -10.53 -17.75 -0.78
N HIS A 53 -11.51 -17.34 0.01
CA HIS A 53 -11.58 -15.95 0.50
C HIS A 53 -10.54 -15.64 1.56
N GLU A 54 -10.20 -16.60 2.42
CA GLU A 54 -9.11 -16.47 3.40
C GLU A 54 -7.77 -16.24 2.71
N ALA A 55 -7.48 -16.95 1.62
CA ALA A 55 -6.25 -16.76 0.84
C ALA A 55 -6.13 -15.37 0.18
N ILE A 56 -7.24 -14.67 -0.04
CA ILE A 56 -7.26 -13.31 -0.60
C ILE A 56 -7.19 -12.26 0.51
N PHE A 57 -7.86 -12.50 1.64
CA PHE A 57 -8.02 -11.53 2.71
C PHE A 57 -6.88 -11.55 3.74
N TRP A 58 -6.39 -12.74 4.10
CA TRP A 58 -5.39 -12.89 5.15
C TRP A 58 -3.98 -12.97 4.58
N GLN A 59 -3.15 -11.99 4.92
CA GLN A 59 -1.70 -12.03 4.73
C GLN A 59 -1.04 -12.99 5.76
N MET A 60 -1.53 -14.22 5.87
CA MET A 60 -1.11 -15.19 6.89
C MET A 60 -0.85 -16.60 6.32
N SER A 61 -1.19 -16.86 5.05
CA SER A 61 -0.97 -18.17 4.42
C SER A 61 0.44 -18.33 3.86
N GLY A 62 1.44 -18.49 4.74
CA GLY A 62 2.78 -18.99 4.34
C GLY A 62 3.57 -18.14 3.34
N GLN A 63 4.68 -18.69 2.82
CA GLN A 63 5.68 -17.96 2.02
C GLN A 63 5.22 -17.50 0.63
N ASP A 64 4.03 -17.90 0.16
CA ASP A 64 3.55 -17.64 -1.20
C ASP A 64 2.15 -17.02 -1.22
N ASP A 65 1.98 -15.86 -0.60
CA ASP A 65 0.73 -15.08 -0.71
C ASP A 65 0.59 -14.51 -2.14
N PRO A 66 -0.39 -14.99 -2.94
CA PRO A 66 -0.56 -14.54 -4.31
C PRO A 66 -1.01 -13.07 -4.41
N ILE A 67 -1.61 -12.50 -3.36
CA ILE A 67 -2.05 -11.10 -3.38
C ILE A 67 -0.87 -10.15 -3.18
N VAL A 68 0.08 -10.51 -2.31
CA VAL A 68 1.30 -9.72 -2.07
C VAL A 68 2.08 -9.56 -3.37
N LEU A 69 2.31 -10.65 -4.11
CA LEU A 69 3.00 -10.61 -5.40
C LEU A 69 2.29 -9.72 -6.43
N ARG A 70 0.95 -9.71 -6.44
CA ARG A 70 0.15 -8.85 -7.34
C ARG A 70 0.26 -7.39 -6.93
N VAL A 71 0.16 -7.10 -5.64
CA VAL A 71 0.26 -5.74 -5.08
C VAL A 71 1.64 -5.16 -5.36
N ASP A 72 2.71 -5.88 -5.03
CA ASP A 72 4.09 -5.42 -5.22
C ASP A 72 4.38 -5.10 -6.70
N LYS A 73 3.90 -5.95 -7.60
CA LYS A 73 4.03 -5.72 -9.04
C LYS A 73 3.29 -4.46 -9.50
N VAL A 74 2.10 -4.22 -8.97
CA VAL A 74 1.31 -3.02 -9.31
C VAL A 74 1.97 -1.76 -8.72
N ILE A 75 2.39 -1.79 -7.46
CA ILE A 75 3.10 -0.69 -6.80
C ILE A 75 4.36 -0.33 -7.58
N SER A 76 5.21 -1.33 -7.90
CA SER A 76 6.43 -1.11 -8.68
C SER A 76 6.16 -0.42 -10.02
N ARG A 77 5.05 -0.76 -10.70
CA ARG A 77 4.65 -0.10 -11.95
C ARG A 77 4.20 1.34 -11.73
N VAL A 78 3.43 1.61 -10.67
CA VAL A 78 3.02 2.97 -10.28
C VAL A 78 4.24 3.82 -9.97
N GLU A 79 5.17 3.31 -9.15
CA GLU A 79 6.41 3.99 -8.77
C GLU A 79 7.29 4.30 -9.98
N ASN A 80 7.40 3.37 -10.93
CA ASN A 80 8.13 3.61 -12.17
C ASN A 80 7.51 4.76 -12.99
N ILE A 81 6.19 4.76 -13.17
CA ILE A 81 5.50 5.85 -13.89
C ILE A 81 5.67 7.19 -13.17
N CYS A 82 5.50 7.21 -11.85
CA CYS A 82 5.64 8.42 -11.04
C CYS A 82 7.10 8.93 -11.05
N SER A 83 8.07 8.03 -10.90
CA SER A 83 9.49 8.39 -10.87
C SER A 83 9.97 8.94 -12.22
N GLU A 84 9.49 8.43 -13.35
CA GLU A 84 9.73 9.03 -14.67
C GLU A 84 9.23 10.48 -14.73
N ILE A 85 8.02 10.74 -14.23
CA ILE A 85 7.44 12.09 -14.24
C ILE A 85 8.21 13.01 -13.29
N ILE A 86 8.56 12.53 -12.10
CA ILE A 86 9.33 13.29 -11.11
C ILE A 86 10.74 13.59 -11.62
N ARG A 87 11.41 12.63 -12.28
CA ARG A 87 12.77 12.79 -12.82
C ARG A 87 12.80 13.61 -14.11
N SER A 88 11.79 13.47 -14.98
CA SER A 88 11.67 14.27 -16.22
C SER A 88 11.29 15.71 -15.92
N LYS A 89 10.48 15.94 -14.88
CA LYS A 89 10.48 17.19 -14.14
C LYS A 89 11.77 17.25 -13.29
N LYS A 90 12.94 17.28 -13.93
CA LYS A 90 14.02 18.12 -13.38
C LYS A 90 13.38 19.48 -13.27
N PHE A 91 12.93 19.77 -12.05
CA PHE A 91 12.60 21.09 -11.56
C PHE A 91 13.66 21.95 -12.22
N LYS A 92 13.27 22.79 -13.19
CA LYS A 92 14.15 23.88 -13.55
C LYS A 92 14.28 24.57 -12.22
N SER A 93 15.39 24.31 -11.50
CA SER A 93 15.91 25.26 -10.58
C SER A 93 16.18 26.44 -11.49
N THR A 94 15.14 27.24 -11.74
CA THR A 94 15.31 28.67 -11.80
C THR A 94 16.27 28.91 -10.66
N GLY A 95 17.47 29.37 -11.00
CA GLY A 95 18.49 29.72 -10.03
C GLY A 95 17.95 30.87 -9.21
N VAL A 96 16.95 30.60 -8.37
CA VAL A 96 16.51 31.47 -7.32
C VAL A 96 17.64 31.33 -6.32
N SER A 97 18.63 32.20 -6.50
CA SER A 97 19.56 32.55 -5.45
C SER A 97 18.70 33.10 -4.31
N ILE A 98 18.23 32.21 -3.45
CA ILE A 98 17.57 32.59 -2.22
C ILE A 98 18.68 33.25 -1.41
N LYS A 99 18.68 34.59 -1.40
CA LYS A 99 19.55 35.36 -0.51
C LYS A 99 19.13 35.02 0.91
N VAL A 100 19.75 34.00 1.49
CA VAL A 100 19.53 33.63 2.89
C VAL A 100 19.93 34.85 3.73
N PRO A 101 18.99 35.48 4.44
CA PRO A 101 19.31 36.63 5.28
C PRO A 101 20.40 36.27 6.28
N ARG A 102 21.32 37.20 6.57
CA ARG A 102 22.46 36.95 7.49
C ARG A 102 22.02 36.41 8.84
N PHE A 103 20.82 36.75 9.31
CA PHE A 103 20.32 36.28 10.61
C PHE A 103 20.06 34.76 10.60
N ILE A 104 19.57 34.19 9.49
CA ILE A 104 19.32 32.74 9.37
C ILE A 104 20.66 31.99 9.35
N LYS A 105 21.69 32.53 8.66
CA LYS A 105 23.04 31.96 8.71
C LYS A 105 23.63 31.99 10.11
N LYS A 106 23.47 33.11 10.83
CA LYS A 106 23.92 33.22 12.23
C LYS A 106 23.17 32.27 13.16
N LEU A 107 21.86 32.07 12.93
CA LEU A 107 21.05 31.15 13.74
C LEU A 107 21.46 29.69 13.52
N ALA A 108 21.65 29.27 12.27
CA ALA A 108 22.12 27.92 11.94
C ALA A 108 23.53 27.65 12.50
N GLN A 109 24.41 28.63 12.41
CA GLN A 109 25.76 28.54 12.97
C GLN A 109 25.75 28.46 14.50
N LYS A 110 24.87 29.22 15.17
CA LYS A 110 24.69 29.14 16.62
C LYS A 110 24.07 27.81 17.07
N VAL A 111 23.20 27.20 16.28
CA VAL A 111 22.61 25.87 16.57
C VAL A 111 23.66 24.76 16.39
N LEU A 112 24.54 24.87 15.39
CA LEU A 112 25.64 23.93 15.19
C LEU A 112 26.74 24.07 16.25
N GLU A 113 27.04 25.30 16.69
CA GLU A 113 28.02 25.60 17.75
C GLU A 113 27.52 25.20 19.14
N ASN A 114 26.21 25.20 19.38
CA ASN A 114 25.58 24.76 20.65
C ASN A 114 24.98 23.35 20.54
N GLY A 115 25.60 22.46 19.76
CA GLY A 115 25.09 21.14 19.44
C GLY A 115 24.50 20.38 20.64
N LEU A 116 23.41 19.66 20.38
CA LEU A 116 22.96 18.48 21.15
C LEU A 116 22.95 18.68 22.68
N GLY A 117 22.37 19.79 23.15
CA GLY A 117 22.00 19.93 24.56
C GLY A 117 20.69 19.20 24.83
N GLU A 118 20.80 17.94 25.23
CA GLU A 118 19.87 17.14 26.05
C GLU A 118 18.38 17.25 25.76
N ASN A 119 17.80 16.13 25.33
CA ASN A 119 16.36 15.91 25.30
C ASN A 119 15.98 15.13 26.58
N PRO A 120 15.35 15.73 27.60
CA PRO A 120 14.78 14.99 28.72
C PRO A 120 13.26 14.88 28.51
N PHE A 121 12.84 14.13 27.50
CA PHE A 121 11.47 13.60 27.38
C PHE A 121 11.52 12.22 26.73
#